data_AF-Q0VAA8-F1
#
_entry.id   AF-Q0VAA8-F1
#
_cell.length_a   1.000
_cell.length_b   1.000
_cell.length_c   1.000
_cell.angle_alpha   90.00
_cell.angle_beta   90.00
_cell.angle_gamma   90.00
#
_symmetry.space_group_name_H-M   'P 1'
#
loop_
_entity.id
_entity.type
_entity.pdbx_description
1 polymer ?
#
loop_
_entity_poly.entity_id
_entity_poly.type
_entity_poly.pdbx_seq_one_letter_code
_entity_poly.pdbx_strand_id
1 'polypeptide(L)'
;MKAAMRNRCECVATLLMAGADLTAVDPVRGKTALEWAVLTDSFDTVWRIRQLLRRPQVEQLSQHYKPEWPALSGLVAQAQAQAQVAPSLLERLQATLSLPFAPSPQEGGVLDHLVTATTSLASPFVTTACHTLCPDHPPSLGTRSKSVPELLVPAEAQSFRTPKSGPSSLAIPGAQDREEETGGGGQNGTEVGEDGIGQAGNR
;
A
#
# COMPACT_ATOMS: atom_id res chain seq x y z
N MET A 1 -2.57 -10.62 12.64
CA MET A 1 -1.91 -11.20 13.84
C MET A 1 -2.21 -12.68 14.05
N LYS A 2 -3.45 -13.10 14.39
CA LYS A 2 -3.76 -14.52 14.66
C LYS A 2 -3.37 -15.49 13.54
N ALA A 3 -3.62 -15.11 12.28
CA ALA A 3 -3.20 -15.91 11.12
C ALA A 3 -1.67 -16.08 11.05
N ALA A 4 -0.93 -15.04 11.43
CA ALA A 4 0.53 -15.05 11.44
C ALA A 4 1.10 -15.98 12.52
N MET A 5 0.50 -15.97 13.71
CA MET A 5 0.87 -16.89 14.81
C MET A 5 0.62 -18.37 14.49
N ARG A 6 -0.33 -18.68 13.59
CA ARG A 6 -0.69 -20.06 13.21
C ARG A 6 0.02 -20.52 11.92
N ASN A 7 1.03 -19.79 11.46
CA ASN A 7 1.73 -19.97 10.18
C ASN A 7 0.78 -20.15 8.97
N ARG A 8 -0.30 -19.36 8.90
CA ARG A 8 -1.24 -19.38 7.76
C ARG A 8 -0.87 -18.30 6.76
N CYS A 9 0.21 -18.51 6.01
CA CYS A 9 0.79 -17.53 5.09
C CYS A 9 -0.21 -17.01 4.04
N GLU A 10 -1.01 -17.87 3.42
CA GLU A 10 -2.01 -17.44 2.44
C GLU A 10 -3.16 -16.65 3.08
N CYS A 11 -3.59 -17.00 4.29
CA CYS A 11 -4.57 -16.19 5.02
C CYS A 11 -4.00 -14.81 5.38
N VAL A 12 -2.70 -14.73 5.71
CA VAL A 12 -2.05 -13.44 5.93
C VAL A 12 -2.01 -12.65 4.63
N ALA A 13 -1.60 -13.26 3.52
CA ALA A 13 -1.55 -12.60 2.21
C ALA A 13 -2.92 -12.05 1.80
N THR A 14 -3.99 -12.84 1.92
CA THR A 14 -5.34 -12.38 1.57
C THR A 14 -5.83 -11.24 2.46
N LEU A 15 -5.57 -11.29 3.77
CA LEU A 15 -5.90 -10.20 4.68
C LEU A 15 -5.14 -8.92 4.33
N LEU A 16 -3.84 -9.02 4.03
CA LEU A 16 -3.02 -7.88 3.62
C LEU A 16 -3.48 -7.27 2.29
N MET A 17 -3.82 -8.11 1.32
CA MET A 17 -4.39 -7.67 0.03
C MET A 17 -5.79 -7.06 0.20
N ALA A 18 -6.55 -7.48 1.21
CA ALA A 18 -7.84 -6.88 1.57
C ALA A 18 -7.70 -5.54 2.33
N GLY A 19 -6.48 -5.06 2.57
CA GLY A 19 -6.22 -3.78 3.23
C GLY A 19 -6.06 -3.86 4.74
N ALA A 20 -5.73 -5.04 5.30
CA ALA A 20 -5.37 -5.13 6.70
C ALA A 20 -4.06 -4.38 6.97
N ASP A 21 -4.08 -3.49 7.96
CA ASP A 21 -2.92 -2.69 8.35
C ASP A 21 -1.76 -3.56 8.87
N LEU A 22 -0.60 -3.40 8.25
CA LEU A 22 0.66 -4.08 8.58
C LEU A 22 1.29 -3.53 9.87
N THR A 23 1.03 -2.26 10.16
CA THR A 23 1.58 -1.53 11.30
C THR A 23 0.77 -1.71 12.58
N ALA A 24 -0.40 -2.34 12.48
CA ALA A 24 -1.24 -2.65 13.63
C ALA A 24 -0.51 -3.57 14.62
N VAL A 25 -0.47 -3.12 15.88
CA VAL A 25 0.18 -3.83 16.99
C VAL A 25 -0.85 -4.50 17.90
N ASP A 26 -0.44 -5.60 18.52
CA ASP A 26 -1.19 -6.24 19.60
C ASP A 26 -1.30 -5.28 20.80
N PRO A 27 -2.50 -4.94 21.29
CA PRO A 27 -2.65 -4.06 22.45
C PRO A 27 -2.02 -4.61 23.73
N VAL A 28 -1.85 -5.93 23.85
CA VAL A 28 -1.29 -6.55 25.06
C VAL A 28 0.24 -6.54 25.04
N ARG A 29 0.83 -6.99 23.91
CA ARG A 29 2.30 -7.17 23.82
C ARG A 29 3.03 -6.14 22.95
N GLY A 30 2.29 -5.24 22.29
CA GLY A 30 2.86 -4.21 21.41
C GLY A 30 3.51 -4.75 20.14
N LYS A 31 3.14 -5.95 19.68
CA LYS A 31 3.80 -6.63 18.55
C LYS A 31 2.97 -6.60 17.28
N THR A 32 3.63 -6.34 16.14
CA THR A 32 3.03 -6.41 14.80
C THR A 32 2.79 -7.85 14.36
N ALA A 33 2.02 -8.03 13.27
CA ALA A 33 1.82 -9.35 12.68
C ALA A 33 3.13 -10.03 12.23
N LEU A 34 4.10 -9.24 11.73
CA LEU A 34 5.42 -9.74 11.32
C LEU A 34 6.24 -10.19 12.52
N GLU A 35 6.29 -9.39 13.59
CA GLU A 35 7.02 -9.73 14.81
C GLU A 35 6.44 -10.96 15.50
N TRP A 36 5.12 -11.13 15.46
CA TRP A 36 4.47 -12.37 15.89
C TRP A 36 4.91 -13.57 15.06
N ALA A 37 4.96 -13.45 13.73
CA ALA A 37 5.42 -14.53 12.87
C ALA A 37 6.88 -14.93 13.15
N VAL A 38 7.75 -13.95 13.42
CA VAL A 38 9.15 -14.20 13.82
C VAL A 38 9.21 -14.90 15.17
N LEU A 39 8.43 -14.45 16.15
CA LEU A 39 8.42 -15.03 17.50
C LEU A 39 7.91 -16.49 17.52
N THR A 40 6.96 -16.82 16.66
CA THR A 40 6.40 -18.17 16.54
C THR A 40 7.13 -19.03 15.50
N ASP A 41 8.32 -18.62 15.05
CA ASP A 41 9.14 -19.30 14.04
C ASP A 41 8.35 -19.69 12.77
N SER A 42 7.42 -18.82 12.37
CA SER A 42 6.53 -19.03 11.23
C SER A 42 7.19 -18.53 9.95
N PHE A 43 8.22 -19.26 9.49
CA PHE A 43 9.08 -18.87 8.37
C PHE A 43 8.31 -18.54 7.09
N ASP A 44 7.35 -19.38 6.68
CA ASP A 44 6.58 -19.15 5.45
C ASP A 44 5.81 -17.84 5.52
N THR A 45 5.26 -17.52 6.69
CA THR A 45 4.55 -16.27 6.92
C THR A 45 5.49 -15.08 6.90
N VAL A 46 6.66 -15.16 7.55
CA VAL A 46 7.68 -14.10 7.52
C VAL A 46 8.13 -13.84 6.09
N TRP A 47 8.43 -14.91 5.36
CA TRP A 47 8.82 -14.83 3.96
C TRP A 47 7.71 -14.19 3.12
N ARG A 48 6.48 -14.66 3.25
CA ARG A 48 5.33 -14.15 2.50
C ARG A 48 5.08 -12.66 2.76
N ILE A 49 5.13 -12.22 4.03
CA ILE A 49 5.00 -10.79 4.38
C ILE A 49 6.13 -9.97 3.75
N ARG A 50 7.39 -10.43 3.86
CA ARG A 50 8.54 -9.73 3.26
C ARG A 50 8.43 -9.63 1.75
N GLN A 51 7.97 -10.68 1.06
CA GLN A 51 7.76 -10.65 -0.38
C GLN A 51 6.71 -9.60 -0.77
N LEU A 52 5.56 -9.58 -0.09
CA LEU A 52 4.52 -8.58 -0.35
C LEU A 52 5.00 -7.14 -0.06
N LEU A 53 5.81 -6.95 0.97
CA LEU A 53 6.39 -5.63 1.30
C LEU A 53 7.43 -5.14 0.28
N ARG A 54 8.06 -6.03 -0.49
CA ARG A 54 8.99 -5.63 -1.56
C ARG A 54 8.30 -5.02 -2.77
N ARG A 55 7.07 -5.45 -3.05
CA ARG A 55 6.20 -4.91 -4.11
C ARG A 55 4.85 -4.53 -3.50
N PRO A 56 4.80 -3.47 -2.69
CA PRO A 56 3.59 -3.11 -1.96
C PRO A 56 2.51 -2.56 -2.90
N GLN A 57 2.87 -2.06 -4.07
CA GLN A 57 1.93 -1.58 -5.07
C GLN A 57 1.94 -2.45 -6.31
N VAL A 58 0.77 -2.64 -6.91
CA VAL A 58 0.64 -3.36 -8.18
C VAL A 58 0.94 -2.40 -9.33
N GLU A 59 2.22 -2.05 -9.49
CA GLU A 59 2.67 -1.05 -10.46
C GLU A 59 2.27 -1.39 -11.89
N GLN A 60 2.20 -2.67 -12.26
CA GLN A 60 1.75 -3.14 -13.58
C GLN A 60 0.35 -2.63 -13.99
N LEU A 61 -0.48 -2.25 -13.01
CA LEU A 61 -1.82 -1.67 -13.21
C LEU A 61 -1.82 -0.14 -13.15
N SER A 62 -0.66 0.50 -13.20
CA SER A 62 -0.53 1.94 -13.31
C SER A 62 -0.23 2.35 -14.74
N GLN A 63 -0.59 3.59 -15.10
CA GLN A 63 -0.21 4.16 -16.40
C GLN A 63 1.30 4.46 -16.53
N HIS A 64 1.99 4.53 -15.39
CA HIS A 64 3.41 4.82 -15.32
C HIS A 64 4.29 3.58 -15.48
N TYR A 65 3.68 2.38 -15.55
CA TYR A 65 4.42 1.14 -15.74
C TYR A 65 5.10 1.10 -17.10
N LYS A 66 6.40 0.81 -17.07
CA LYS A 66 7.18 0.50 -18.27
C LYS A 66 7.55 -0.98 -18.24
N PRO A 67 7.26 -1.75 -19.30
CA PRO A 67 7.67 -3.15 -19.40
C PRO A 67 9.16 -3.26 -19.74
N GLU A 68 10.01 -2.56 -18.99
CA GLU A 68 11.46 -2.69 -19.08
C GLU A 68 11.94 -3.77 -18.12
N TRP A 69 12.92 -4.56 -18.54
CA TRP A 69 13.58 -5.54 -17.68
C TRP A 69 14.99 -5.05 -17.36
N PRO A 70 15.23 -4.50 -16.15
CA PRO A 70 16.51 -3.89 -15.82
C PRO A 70 17.72 -4.83 -15.93
N ALA A 71 17.53 -6.13 -15.67
CA ALA A 71 18.60 -7.12 -15.76
C ALA A 71 18.94 -7.53 -17.20
N LEU A 72 18.09 -7.21 -18.18
CA LEU A 72 18.25 -7.67 -19.57
C LEU A 72 19.55 -7.17 -20.19
N SER A 73 19.92 -5.91 -20.00
CA SER A 73 21.15 -5.35 -20.58
C SER A 73 22.40 -6.05 -20.05
N GLY A 74 22.46 -6.29 -18.74
CA GLY A 74 23.56 -7.03 -18.10
C GLY A 74 23.64 -8.48 -18.58
N LEU A 75 22.49 -9.16 -18.69
CA LEU A 75 22.42 -10.54 -19.17
C LEU A 75 22.79 -10.65 -20.65
N VAL A 76 22.38 -9.69 -21.48
CA VAL A 76 22.76 -9.62 -22.90
C VAL A 76 24.26 -9.39 -23.03
N ALA A 77 24.84 -8.46 -22.27
CA ALA A 77 26.29 -8.22 -22.27
C ALA A 77 27.07 -9.46 -21.82
N GLN A 78 26.59 -10.17 -20.78
CA GLN A 78 27.19 -11.42 -20.33
C GLN A 78 27.10 -12.51 -21.39
N ALA A 79 25.94 -12.69 -22.02
CA ALA A 79 25.74 -13.67 -23.09
C ALA A 79 26.62 -13.35 -24.31
N GLN A 80 26.75 -12.08 -24.67
CA GLN A 80 27.62 -11.62 -25.76
C GLN A 80 29.10 -11.87 -25.44
N ALA A 81 29.56 -11.61 -24.21
CA ALA A 81 30.93 -11.90 -23.79
C ALA A 81 31.24 -13.40 -23.82
N GLN A 82 30.28 -14.24 -23.38
CA GLN A 82 30.40 -15.70 -23.48
C GLN A 82 30.39 -16.19 -24.93
N ALA A 83 29.65 -15.54 -25.83
CA ALA A 83 29.60 -15.90 -27.25
C ALA A 83 30.92 -15.62 -28.01
N GLN A 84 31.77 -14.70 -27.51
CA GLN A 84 33.10 -14.45 -28.10
C GLN A 84 34.11 -15.58 -27.82
N VAL A 85 33.81 -16.45 -26.84
CA VAL A 85 34.60 -17.65 -26.56
C VAL A 85 33.88 -18.80 -27.25
N ALA A 86 34.38 -19.26 -28.40
CA ALA A 86 33.76 -20.37 -29.11
C ALA A 86 33.81 -21.64 -28.23
N PRO A 87 32.67 -22.14 -27.70
CA PRO A 87 32.68 -23.33 -26.89
C PRO A 87 32.96 -24.53 -27.78
N SER A 88 33.63 -25.52 -27.22
CA SER A 88 33.80 -26.81 -27.87
C SER A 88 32.44 -27.44 -28.23
N LEU A 89 32.43 -28.30 -29.24
CA LEU A 89 31.20 -29.02 -29.67
C LEU A 89 30.56 -29.75 -28.48
N LEU A 90 31.38 -30.34 -27.61
CA LEU A 90 30.94 -31.06 -26.42
C LEU A 90 30.22 -30.14 -25.41
N GLU A 91 30.78 -28.96 -25.13
CA GLU A 91 30.14 -27.97 -24.24
C GLU A 91 28.82 -27.48 -24.81
N ARG A 92 28.75 -27.30 -26.14
CA ARG A 92 27.50 -26.93 -26.81
C ARG A 92 26.45 -28.04 -26.67
N LEU A 93 26.82 -29.30 -26.90
CA LEU A 93 25.91 -30.44 -26.71
C LEU A 93 25.48 -30.59 -25.25
N GLN A 94 26.41 -30.46 -24.30
CA GLN A 94 26.09 -30.51 -22.87
C GLN A 94 25.15 -29.38 -22.45
N ALA A 95 25.34 -28.15 -22.93
CA ALA A 95 24.46 -27.04 -22.63
C ALA A 95 23.07 -27.20 -23.26
N THR A 96 22.98 -27.77 -24.47
CA THR A 96 21.69 -27.97 -25.16
C THR A 96 20.90 -29.14 -24.57
N LEU A 97 21.60 -30.19 -24.13
CA LEU A 97 21.00 -31.41 -23.56
C LEU A 97 20.82 -31.35 -22.05
N SER A 98 21.54 -30.46 -21.36
CA SER A 98 21.20 -30.05 -20.00
C SER A 98 19.99 -29.15 -20.10
N LEU A 99 18.80 -29.73 -20.15
CA LEU A 99 17.58 -29.04 -19.80
C LEU A 99 17.61 -28.88 -18.28
N PRO A 100 18.04 -27.73 -17.72
CA PRO A 100 17.88 -27.53 -16.29
C PRO A 100 16.40 -27.73 -16.00
N PHE A 101 16.08 -28.55 -15.01
CA PHE A 101 14.74 -28.53 -14.41
C PHE A 101 14.39 -27.07 -14.16
N ALA A 102 13.23 -26.64 -14.67
CA ALA A 102 12.83 -25.24 -14.61
C ALA A 102 13.06 -24.75 -13.18
N PRO A 103 14.01 -23.82 -12.94
CA PRO A 103 14.25 -23.30 -11.61
C PRO A 103 12.92 -22.73 -11.11
N SER A 104 12.70 -22.83 -9.79
CA SER A 104 11.50 -22.25 -9.18
C SER A 104 11.34 -20.81 -9.64
N PRO A 105 10.10 -20.35 -9.87
CA PRO A 105 9.85 -19.00 -10.39
C PRO A 105 10.56 -17.99 -9.49
N GLN A 106 11.54 -17.30 -10.06
CA GLN A 106 12.36 -16.32 -9.37
C GLN A 106 11.68 -14.96 -9.44
N GLU A 107 11.52 -14.32 -8.29
CA GLU A 107 11.07 -12.93 -8.19
C GLU A 107 12.02 -12.01 -8.98
N GLY A 108 11.50 -11.22 -9.92
CA GLY A 108 12.31 -10.41 -10.84
C GLY A 108 13.10 -11.20 -11.89
N GLY A 109 12.82 -12.50 -12.05
CA GLY A 109 13.38 -13.34 -13.11
C GLY A 109 12.66 -13.15 -14.44
N VAL A 110 13.16 -13.81 -15.50
CA VAL A 110 12.58 -13.76 -16.87
C VAL A 110 11.08 -14.04 -16.85
N LEU A 111 10.67 -15.11 -16.14
CA LEU A 111 9.28 -15.53 -16.10
C LEU A 111 8.40 -14.55 -15.34
N ASP A 112 8.90 -13.98 -14.23
CA ASP A 112 8.20 -12.93 -13.48
C ASP A 112 8.00 -11.68 -14.36
N HIS A 113 9.02 -11.27 -15.11
CA HIS A 113 8.92 -10.15 -16.05
C HIS A 113 7.97 -10.42 -17.20
N LEU A 114 7.98 -11.63 -17.77
CA LEU A 114 7.05 -12.01 -18.84
C LEU A 114 5.60 -11.95 -18.34
N VAL A 115 5.33 -12.51 -17.17
CA VAL A 115 3.98 -12.48 -16.57
C VAL A 115 3.58 -11.04 -16.24
N THR A 116 4.47 -10.25 -15.65
CA THR A 116 4.19 -8.84 -15.32
C THR A 116 3.91 -8.01 -16.58
N ALA A 117 4.73 -8.17 -17.62
CA ALA A 117 4.55 -7.43 -18.88
C ALA A 117 3.27 -7.82 -19.61
N THR A 118 2.92 -9.11 -19.61
CA THR A 118 1.70 -9.60 -20.30
C THR A 118 0.41 -9.28 -19.56
N THR A 119 0.46 -9.14 -18.23
CA THR A 119 -0.69 -8.82 -17.37
C THR A 119 -0.80 -7.34 -16.99
N SER A 120 0.14 -6.51 -17.44
CA SER A 120 0.10 -5.05 -17.27
C SER A 120 -1.02 -4.38 -18.07
N LEU A 121 -1.51 -3.23 -17.59
CA LEU A 121 -2.39 -2.35 -18.37
C LEU A 121 -1.78 -1.82 -19.67
N ALA A 122 -0.45 -1.76 -19.79
CA ALA A 122 0.25 -1.37 -21.02
C ALA A 122 0.36 -2.55 -22.03
N SER A 123 -0.06 -3.76 -21.63
CA SER A 123 -0.03 -4.94 -22.46
C SER A 123 -1.10 -4.89 -23.56
N PRO A 124 -0.79 -5.25 -24.81
CA PRO A 124 -1.79 -5.30 -25.88
C PRO A 124 -2.97 -6.24 -25.57
N PHE A 125 -2.77 -7.23 -24.71
CA PHE A 125 -3.83 -8.15 -24.28
C PHE A 125 -4.81 -7.53 -23.28
N VAL A 126 -4.33 -6.66 -22.39
CA VAL A 126 -5.14 -6.05 -21.33
C VAL A 126 -5.71 -4.72 -21.79
N THR A 127 -4.92 -3.88 -22.46
CA THR A 127 -5.36 -2.54 -22.92
C THR A 127 -6.58 -2.59 -23.82
N THR A 128 -6.75 -3.66 -24.59
CA THR A 128 -7.86 -3.81 -25.55
C THR A 128 -9.18 -4.24 -24.90
N ALA A 129 -9.12 -4.89 -23.73
CA ALA A 129 -10.29 -5.46 -23.05
C ALA A 129 -10.63 -4.77 -21.71
N CYS A 130 -9.65 -4.12 -21.09
CA CYS A 130 -9.77 -3.59 -19.73
C CYS A 130 -9.34 -2.11 -19.66
N HIS A 131 -10.11 -1.32 -18.91
CA HIS A 131 -9.76 0.06 -18.55
C HIS A 131 -9.80 0.22 -17.02
N THR A 132 -8.76 0.86 -16.47
CA THR A 132 -8.70 1.15 -15.03
C THR A 132 -9.45 2.44 -14.71
N LEU A 133 -10.19 2.45 -13.60
CA LEU A 133 -10.84 3.66 -13.07
C LEU A 133 -9.85 4.56 -12.31
N CYS A 134 -8.68 4.04 -11.94
CA CYS A 134 -7.68 4.74 -11.13
C CYS A 134 -6.25 4.50 -11.66
N PRO A 135 -5.89 5.07 -12.83
CA PRO A 135 -4.57 4.85 -13.45
C PRO A 135 -3.39 5.39 -12.63
N ASP A 136 -3.64 6.42 -11.80
CA ASP A 136 -2.63 7.07 -10.96
C ASP A 136 -2.49 6.46 -9.56
N HIS A 137 -3.47 5.68 -9.13
CA HIS A 137 -3.56 5.17 -7.76
C HIS A 137 -3.80 3.65 -7.79
N PRO A 138 -2.79 2.86 -8.19
CA PRO A 138 -2.89 1.41 -8.17
C PRO A 138 -3.15 0.91 -6.74
N PRO A 139 -3.79 -0.27 -6.59
CA PRO A 139 -4.02 -0.84 -5.27
C PRO A 139 -2.69 -1.09 -4.55
N SER A 140 -2.66 -0.73 -3.27
CA SER A 140 -1.48 -0.86 -2.42
C SER A 140 -1.77 -1.72 -1.19
N LEU A 141 -0.82 -2.57 -0.85
CA LEU A 141 -0.86 -3.52 0.24
C LEU A 141 -1.13 -2.81 1.57
N GLY A 142 -2.05 -3.35 2.37
CA GLY A 142 -2.37 -2.81 3.69
C GLY A 142 -3.20 -1.52 3.68
N THR A 143 -3.65 -1.06 2.50
CA THR A 143 -4.63 0.02 2.39
C THR A 143 -6.00 -0.50 1.98
N ARG A 144 -7.07 0.10 2.51
CA ARG A 144 -8.42 -0.23 2.06
C ARG A 144 -8.62 0.25 0.63
N SER A 145 -8.87 -0.68 -0.29
CA SER A 145 -9.24 -0.35 -1.66
C SER A 145 -10.63 0.29 -1.70
N LYS A 146 -10.81 1.29 -2.58
CA LYS A 146 -12.13 1.88 -2.85
C LYS A 146 -12.96 0.91 -3.68
N SER A 147 -14.24 0.78 -3.35
CA SER A 147 -15.17 -0.04 -4.16
C SER A 147 -15.51 0.65 -5.48
N VAL A 148 -15.94 -0.10 -6.49
CA VAL A 148 -16.35 0.48 -7.79
C VAL A 148 -17.40 1.59 -7.63
N PRO A 149 -18.45 1.44 -6.80
CA PRO A 149 -19.39 2.53 -6.53
C PRO A 149 -18.71 3.76 -5.89
N GLU A 150 -17.80 3.57 -4.93
CA GLU A 150 -17.04 4.67 -4.31
C GLU A 150 -16.15 5.43 -5.30
N LEU A 151 -15.75 4.78 -6.41
CA LEU A 151 -14.99 5.39 -7.48
C LEU A 151 -15.86 6.12 -8.52
N LEU A 152 -17.12 5.69 -8.69
CA LEU A 152 -18.07 6.25 -9.65
C LEU A 152 -18.87 7.43 -9.07
N VAL A 153 -19.01 7.50 -7.74
CA VAL A 153 -19.63 8.65 -7.05
C VAL A 153 -18.68 9.86 -7.12
N PRO A 154 -19.13 11.02 -7.59
CA PRO A 154 -18.51 11.67 -8.74
C PRO A 154 -17.18 12.40 -8.52
N ALA A 155 -16.36 12.34 -9.56
CA ALA A 155 -15.32 13.32 -9.90
C ALA A 155 -15.82 14.78 -10.01
N GLU A 156 -17.14 15.04 -9.96
CA GLU A 156 -17.71 16.41 -9.90
C GLU A 156 -17.47 17.11 -8.56
N ALA A 157 -17.27 16.39 -7.46
CA ALA A 157 -17.03 17.02 -6.14
C ALA A 157 -15.58 17.52 -5.94
N GLN A 158 -14.65 17.18 -6.85
CA GLN A 158 -13.23 17.51 -6.68
C GLN A 158 -12.81 18.85 -7.32
N SER A 159 -13.72 19.56 -8.01
CA SER A 159 -13.46 20.93 -8.53
C SER A 159 -13.72 22.05 -7.51
N PHE A 160 -14.29 21.75 -6.33
CA PHE A 160 -14.59 22.75 -5.29
C PHE A 160 -14.02 22.37 -3.92
N ARG A 161 -12.74 22.01 -3.86
CA ARG A 161 -11.95 22.22 -2.63
C ARG A 161 -10.62 22.86 -2.97
N THR A 162 -10.67 24.08 -3.51
CA THR A 162 -9.66 25.07 -3.19
C THR A 162 -9.66 25.22 -1.65
N PRO A 163 -8.50 25.14 -0.96
CA PRO A 163 -8.46 25.48 0.44
C PRO A 163 -8.94 26.92 0.56
N LYS A 164 -10.03 27.11 1.30
CA LYS A 164 -10.55 28.44 1.62
C LYS A 164 -9.41 29.15 2.35
N SER A 165 -8.73 30.04 1.63
CA SER A 165 -7.75 30.97 2.19
C SER A 165 -8.41 31.64 3.39
N GLY A 166 -7.99 31.28 4.60
CA GLY A 166 -8.31 32.08 5.78
C GLY A 166 -7.79 33.49 5.55
N PRO A 167 -8.49 34.52 6.05
CA PRO A 167 -8.00 35.89 5.91
C PRO A 167 -6.65 36.01 6.62
N SER A 168 -5.67 36.46 5.83
CA SER A 168 -4.36 36.91 6.26
C SER A 168 -4.47 37.88 7.44
N SER A 169 -3.96 37.49 8.60
CA SER A 169 -3.70 38.42 9.70
C SER A 169 -2.21 38.79 9.69
N LEU A 170 -1.87 39.81 8.93
CA LEU A 170 -0.62 40.56 9.08
C LEU A 170 -0.99 42.00 9.46
N ALA A 171 -0.56 42.37 10.67
CA ALA A 171 -0.59 43.70 11.26
C ALA A 171 0.16 44.74 10.36
N ILE A 172 0.08 46.07 10.52
CA ILE A 172 0.19 46.94 11.70
C ILE A 172 -0.25 48.41 11.27
N PRO A 173 0.08 49.52 11.98
CA PRO A 173 -0.42 50.15 13.23
C PRO A 173 -1.12 51.53 13.01
N GLY A 174 -1.73 52.09 14.06
CA GLY A 174 -1.62 53.55 14.29
C GLY A 174 -2.85 54.33 14.77
N ALA A 175 -2.68 54.97 15.94
CA ALA A 175 -3.24 56.23 16.43
C ALA A 175 -4.68 56.29 17.00
N GLN A 176 -4.70 56.31 18.34
CA GLN A 176 -5.43 57.19 19.28
C GLN A 176 -6.68 57.94 18.79
N ASP A 177 -7.78 57.77 19.55
CA ASP A 177 -8.39 58.78 20.43
C ASP A 177 -9.59 58.10 21.14
N ARG A 178 -9.60 57.94 22.47
CA ARG A 178 -9.93 58.91 23.53
C ARG A 178 -11.37 58.71 24.02
N GLU A 179 -11.47 58.36 25.32
CA GLU A 179 -12.58 58.58 26.27
C GLU A 179 -13.96 57.95 25.95
N GLU A 180 -14.44 57.02 26.78
CA GLU A 180 -15.44 57.32 27.83
C GLU A 180 -15.76 56.08 28.70
N GLU A 181 -16.00 56.36 29.97
CA GLU A 181 -16.27 55.45 31.09
C GLU A 181 -17.72 54.90 31.13
N THR A 182 -17.92 53.99 32.10
CA THR A 182 -19.19 53.53 32.71
C THR A 182 -19.92 52.41 31.97
N GLY A 183 -20.48 51.38 32.60
CA GLY A 183 -20.66 51.01 34.01
C GLY A 183 -21.70 49.89 34.10
N GLY A 184 -21.65 49.09 35.16
CA GLY A 184 -22.72 48.16 35.61
C GLY A 184 -22.80 46.82 34.85
N GLY A 185 -23.07 45.67 35.45
CA GLY A 185 -23.60 45.33 36.78
C GLY A 185 -24.52 44.09 36.63
N GLY A 186 -24.47 43.16 37.59
CA GLY A 186 -25.37 41.99 37.72
C GLY A 186 -24.84 40.71 37.05
N GLN A 187 -24.39 39.64 37.72
CA GLN A 187 -24.95 38.86 38.84
C GLN A 187 -26.42 38.44 38.66
N ASN A 188 -26.61 37.15 38.36
CA ASN A 188 -27.69 36.22 38.72
C ASN A 188 -27.21 34.85 38.16
N GLY A 189 -26.99 33.76 38.89
CA GLY A 189 -27.43 33.38 40.22
C GLY A 189 -28.76 32.61 40.16
N THR A 190 -28.77 31.33 39.77
CA THR A 190 -29.76 30.35 40.26
C THR A 190 -29.24 28.91 40.09
N GLU A 191 -29.09 28.21 41.21
CA GLU A 191 -28.91 26.76 41.38
C GLU A 191 -30.25 26.01 41.25
N VAL A 192 -30.24 24.73 41.68
CA VAL A 192 -31.32 23.74 41.86
C VAL A 192 -31.35 22.76 40.67
N GLY A 193 -31.22 21.44 40.83
CA GLY A 193 -31.20 20.51 41.97
C GLY A 193 -31.44 19.12 41.34
N GLU A 194 -30.53 18.16 41.54
CA GLU A 194 -30.72 16.98 42.40
C GLU A 194 -31.46 15.78 41.77
N ASP A 195 -30.86 14.61 42.03
CA ASP A 195 -31.42 13.26 42.21
C ASP A 195 -31.71 12.31 41.04
N GLY A 196 -31.20 11.09 41.19
CA GLY A 196 -31.61 9.93 40.39
C GLY A 196 -30.71 8.69 40.48
N ILE A 197 -30.66 8.07 41.64
CA ILE A 197 -29.93 6.82 41.96
C ILE A 197 -30.69 5.58 41.46
N GLY A 198 -29.96 4.54 41.00
CA GLY A 198 -30.38 3.13 41.06
C GLY A 198 -30.60 2.45 39.70
N GLN A 199 -30.49 1.13 39.52
CA GLN A 199 -29.97 -0.01 40.29
C GLN A 199 -30.01 -1.22 39.32
N ALA A 200 -29.27 -2.27 39.66
CA ALA A 200 -29.04 -3.52 38.94
C ALA A 200 -30.28 -4.30 38.42
N GLY A 201 -30.04 -5.25 37.51
CA GLY A 201 -30.99 -6.33 37.21
C GLY A 201 -30.57 -7.29 36.12
N ASN A 202 -30.05 -8.46 36.52
CA ASN A 202 -29.81 -9.65 35.69
C ASN A 202 -31.07 -10.13 34.95
N ARG A 203 -30.88 -10.63 33.72
CA ARG A 203 -31.47 -11.91 33.29
C ARG A 203 -30.67 -12.54 32.15
#